data_AF-A0A1Y1LRS1-F1
#
_entry.id   AF-A0A1Y1LRS1-F1
#
_cell.length_a   1.000
_cell.length_b   1.000
_cell.length_c   1.000
_cell.angle_alpha   90.00
_cell.angle_beta   90.00
_cell.angle_gamma   90.00
#
_symmetry.space_group_name_H-M   'P 1'
#
loop_
_entity.id
_entity.type
_entity.pdbx_description
1 polymer ?
#
loop_
_entity_poly.entity_id
_entity_poly.type
_entity_poly.pdbx_seq_one_letter_code
_entity_poly.pdbx_strand_id
1 'polypeptide(L)'
;LVADGPKQNFVEVAEDFSDLEAKVTELLANPGRAKKIAQNGADTFRDRYLTPASQVCYWRELLRGWASVSFEPQLWNVDKDGNRTTMRGVPFETFVLQSIMVQPAPAKCKWLGRFLGQC
;
A
#
# COMPACT_ATOMS: atom_id res chain seq x y z
N LEU A 1 12.88 8.15 -14.55
CA LEU A 1 11.99 9.31 -14.80
C LEU A 1 12.62 10.16 -15.90
N VAL A 2 11.84 10.93 -16.68
CA VAL A 2 12.35 11.80 -17.76
C VAL A 2 12.03 13.24 -17.40
N ALA A 3 13.07 14.00 -17.04
CA ALA A 3 12.92 15.31 -16.41
C ALA A 3 12.65 16.44 -17.39
N ASP A 4 13.03 16.30 -18.66
CA ASP A 4 12.88 17.34 -19.67
C ASP A 4 12.72 16.76 -21.10
N GLY A 5 12.40 17.64 -22.05
CA GLY A 5 12.31 17.35 -23.47
C GLY A 5 10.95 16.77 -23.89
N PRO A 6 10.82 16.30 -25.15
CA PRO A 6 9.55 15.86 -25.71
C PRO A 6 8.88 14.70 -24.95
N LYS A 7 9.67 13.92 -24.20
CA LYS A 7 9.24 12.77 -23.40
C LYS A 7 9.19 13.06 -21.89
N GLN A 8 9.31 14.33 -21.48
CA GLN A 8 9.18 14.74 -20.08
C GLN A 8 7.90 14.15 -19.47
N ASN A 9 8.01 13.49 -18.31
CA ASN A 9 6.90 12.74 -17.72
C ASN A 9 6.65 13.05 -16.23
N PHE A 10 7.39 14.03 -15.70
CA PHE A 10 7.17 14.64 -14.40
C PHE A 10 7.72 16.08 -14.43
N VAL A 11 7.40 16.86 -13.41
CA VAL A 11 7.96 18.19 -13.18
C VAL A 11 8.76 18.11 -11.90
N GLU A 12 10.07 18.22 -12.01
CA GLU A 12 10.95 18.31 -10.84
C GLU A 12 10.75 19.67 -10.17
N VAL A 13 10.90 19.74 -8.85
CA VAL A 13 10.78 20.95 -8.02
C VAL A 13 11.95 20.92 -7.03
N ALA A 14 12.47 22.09 -6.65
CA ALA A 14 13.51 22.19 -5.65
C ALA A 14 13.07 21.55 -4.32
N GLU A 15 14.02 20.98 -3.58
CA GLU A 15 13.75 20.31 -2.29
C GLU A 15 13.10 21.24 -1.26
N ASP A 16 13.45 22.52 -1.30
CA ASP A 16 12.88 23.58 -0.45
C ASP A 16 11.63 24.23 -1.04
N PHE A 17 11.15 23.73 -2.19
CA PHE A 17 10.00 24.24 -2.95
C PHE A 17 10.11 25.69 -3.42
N SER A 18 11.30 26.29 -3.39
CA SER A 18 11.52 27.70 -3.77
C SER A 18 11.10 28.03 -5.21
N ASP A 19 11.08 27.05 -6.11
CA ASP A 19 10.71 27.20 -7.52
C ASP A 19 9.30 26.67 -7.87
N LEU A 20 8.54 26.18 -6.88
CA LEU A 20 7.23 25.56 -7.10
C LEU A 20 6.23 26.53 -7.75
N GLU A 21 6.09 27.73 -7.19
CA GLU A 21 5.12 28.72 -7.67
C GLU A 21 5.40 29.13 -9.13
N ALA A 22 6.68 29.36 -9.45
CA ALA A 22 7.11 29.70 -10.80
C ALA A 22 6.76 28.59 -11.80
N LYS A 23 7.07 27.33 -11.45
CA LYS A 23 6.79 26.16 -12.30
C LYS A 23 5.29 25.92 -12.50
N VAL A 24 4.48 26.04 -11.45
CA VAL A 24 3.03 25.91 -11.55
C VAL A 24 2.44 27.02 -12.44
N THR A 25 2.88 28.26 -12.25
CA THR A 25 2.43 29.42 -13.04
C THR A 25 2.76 29.25 -14.52
N GLU A 26 3.96 28.79 -14.84
CA GLU A 26 4.37 28.49 -16.21
C GLU A 26 3.48 27.41 -16.87
N LEU A 27 3.12 26.36 -16.14
CA LEU A 27 2.29 25.27 -16.65
C LEU A 27 0.82 25.68 -16.82
N LEU A 28 0.30 26.52 -15.91
CA LEU A 28 -1.03 27.11 -16.04
C LEU A 28 -1.12 28.01 -17.29
N ALA A 29 -0.07 28.76 -17.59
CA ALA A 29 0.03 29.56 -18.81
C ALA A 29 0.20 28.71 -20.08
N ASN A 30 0.66 27.45 -19.96
CA ASN A 30 0.95 26.55 -21.07
C ASN A 30 0.22 25.19 -20.95
N PRO A 31 -1.13 25.15 -21.03
CA PRO A 31 -1.91 23.93 -20.77
C PRO A 31 -1.60 22.78 -21.73
N GLY A 32 -1.18 23.08 -22.97
CA GLY A 32 -0.74 22.05 -23.93
C GLY A 32 0.52 21.30 -23.48
N ARG A 33 1.50 22.02 -22.91
CA ARG A 33 2.70 21.43 -22.33
C ARG A 33 2.34 20.60 -21.09
N ALA A 34 1.54 21.16 -20.19
CA ALA A 34 1.09 20.47 -18.98
C ALA A 34 0.39 19.14 -19.31
N LYS A 35 -0.55 19.14 -20.28
CA LYS A 35 -1.23 17.93 -20.75
C LYS A 35 -0.26 16.90 -21.32
N LYS A 36 0.74 17.34 -22.09
CA LYS A 36 1.74 16.43 -22.67
C LYS A 36 2.59 15.74 -21.60
N ILE A 37 3.05 16.49 -20.60
CA ILE A 37 3.80 15.91 -19.47
C ILE A 37 2.94 14.90 -18.71
N ALA A 38 1.68 15.25 -18.42
CA ALA A 38 0.74 14.37 -17.74
C ALA A 38 0.46 13.08 -18.53
N GLN A 39 0.29 13.19 -19.86
CA GLN A 39 0.09 12.03 -20.73
C GLN A 39 1.33 11.14 -20.80
N ASN A 40 2.52 11.73 -20.93
CA ASN A 40 3.77 10.95 -20.89
C ASN A 40 3.93 10.21 -19.55
N GLY A 41 3.53 10.84 -18.43
CA GLY A 41 3.52 10.23 -17.10
C GLY A 41 2.55 9.05 -17.03
N ALA A 42 1.33 9.24 -17.54
CA ALA A 42 0.31 8.20 -17.66
C ALA A 42 0.78 6.98 -18.45
N ASP A 43 1.26 7.21 -19.68
CA ASP A 43 1.71 6.18 -20.62
C ASP A 43 2.91 5.41 -20.06
N THR A 44 3.78 6.10 -19.31
CA THR A 44 4.95 5.46 -18.69
C THR A 44 4.56 4.65 -17.46
N PHE A 45 3.86 5.25 -16.50
CA PHE A 45 3.68 4.64 -15.18
C PHE A 45 2.38 3.89 -15.07
N ARG A 46 1.24 4.58 -15.21
CA ARG A 46 -0.08 4.00 -15.01
C ARG A 46 -0.31 2.82 -15.95
N ASP A 47 -0.01 3.02 -17.22
CA ASP A 47 -0.44 2.11 -18.29
C ASP A 47 0.59 0.99 -18.57
N ARG A 48 1.75 1.01 -17.90
CA ARG A 48 2.82 0.02 -18.10
C ARG A 48 3.38 -0.57 -16.80
N TYR A 49 3.90 0.28 -15.89
CA TYR A 49 4.59 -0.22 -14.69
C TYR A 49 3.68 -0.39 -13.46
N LEU A 50 2.58 0.35 -13.38
CA LEU A 50 1.65 0.35 -12.24
C LEU A 50 0.31 -0.32 -12.57
N THR A 51 0.26 -1.16 -13.60
CA THR A 51 -0.93 -1.96 -13.89
C THR A 51 -1.19 -2.97 -12.76
N PRO A 52 -2.44 -3.43 -12.56
CA PRO A 52 -2.74 -4.45 -11.56
C PRO A 52 -1.88 -5.72 -11.73
N ALA A 53 -1.65 -6.15 -12.97
CA ALA A 53 -0.79 -7.29 -13.27
C ALA A 53 0.68 -7.01 -12.89
N SER A 54 1.22 -5.85 -13.25
CA SER A 54 2.59 -5.46 -12.90
C SER A 54 2.79 -5.39 -11.38
N GLN A 55 1.82 -4.84 -10.63
CA GLN A 55 1.87 -4.78 -9.17
C GLN A 55 1.88 -6.18 -8.53
N VAL A 56 1.00 -7.09 -9.00
CA VAL A 56 0.95 -8.47 -8.49
C VAL A 56 2.27 -9.20 -8.80
N CYS A 57 2.82 -9.03 -10.00
CA CYS A 57 4.10 -9.62 -10.37
C CYS A 57 5.23 -9.10 -9.47
N TYR A 58 5.30 -7.80 -9.22
CA TYR A 58 6.28 -7.20 -8.31
C TYR A 58 6.21 -7.83 -6.91
N TRP A 59 5.01 -7.90 -6.31
CA TRP A 59 4.84 -8.49 -4.99
C TRP A 59 5.22 -9.97 -4.93
N ARG A 60 4.90 -10.76 -5.97
CA ARG A 60 5.29 -12.17 -6.03
C ARG A 60 6.80 -12.34 -6.05
N GLU A 61 7.50 -11.58 -6.89
CA GLU A 61 8.96 -11.67 -6.98
C GLU A 61 9.64 -11.12 -5.73
N LEU A 62 9.12 -10.03 -5.15
CA LEU A 62 9.61 -9.49 -3.88
C LEU A 62 9.51 -10.53 -2.77
N LEU A 63 8.34 -11.16 -2.60
CA LEU A 63 8.14 -12.16 -1.54
C LEU A 63 9.01 -13.39 -1.76
N ARG A 64 9.21 -13.84 -3.01
CA ARG A 64 10.12 -14.95 -3.33
C ARG A 64 11.58 -14.60 -3.05
N GLY A 65 12.02 -13.41 -3.46
CA GLY A 65 13.37 -12.92 -3.21
C GLY A 65 13.64 -12.69 -1.73
N TRP A 66 12.64 -12.24 -0.97
CA TRP A 66 12.75 -12.13 0.49
C TRP A 66 12.82 -13.51 1.15
N ALA A 67 11.95 -14.45 0.73
CA ALA A 67 11.94 -15.80 1.27
C ALA A 67 13.30 -16.51 1.09
N SER A 68 14.01 -16.27 -0.02
CA SER A 68 15.31 -16.90 -0.26
C SER A 68 16.44 -16.43 0.66
N VAL A 69 16.27 -15.31 1.36
CA VAL A 69 17.26 -14.74 2.29
C VAL A 69 16.73 -14.62 3.72
N SER A 70 15.54 -15.13 4.00
CA SER A 70 14.90 -15.06 5.31
C SER A 70 14.69 -16.46 5.92
N PHE A 71 14.26 -16.51 7.18
CA PHE A 71 13.96 -17.77 7.86
C PHE A 71 12.62 -18.35 7.38
N GLU A 72 12.48 -19.69 7.45
CA GLU A 72 11.21 -20.36 7.20
C GLU A 72 10.26 -20.19 8.40
N PRO A 73 9.09 -19.54 8.24
CA PRO A 73 8.19 -19.25 9.34
C PRO A 73 7.54 -20.52 9.89
N GLN A 74 7.67 -20.73 11.20
CA GLN A 74 7.00 -21.82 11.91
C GLN A 74 5.56 -21.41 12.25
N LEU A 75 4.59 -22.14 11.71
CA LEU A 75 3.15 -21.86 11.89
C LEU A 75 2.60 -22.20 13.28
N TRP A 76 3.32 -23.00 14.07
CA TRP A 76 2.87 -23.48 15.37
C TRP A 76 3.95 -23.29 16.42
N ASN A 77 3.53 -22.94 17.64
CA ASN A 77 4.32 -23.21 18.82
C ASN A 77 4.29 -24.71 19.09
N VAL A 78 5.42 -25.25 19.53
CA VAL A 78 5.61 -26.67 19.77
C VAL A 78 6.00 -26.85 21.23
N ASP A 79 5.41 -27.83 21.91
CA ASP A 79 5.80 -28.16 23.29
C ASP A 79 7.10 -28.98 23.34
N LYS A 80 7.50 -29.39 24.56
CA LYS A 80 8.72 -30.18 24.78
C LYS A 80 8.68 -31.56 24.13
N ASP A 81 7.48 -32.08 23.86
CA ASP A 81 7.25 -33.42 23.31
C ASP A 81 7.05 -33.38 21.79
N GLY A 82 7.13 -32.20 21.17
CA GLY A 82 6.98 -32.03 19.71
C GLY A 82 5.54 -31.82 19.25
N ASN A 83 4.57 -31.67 20.16
CA ASN A 83 3.17 -31.47 19.80
C ASN A 83 2.87 -29.99 19.51
N ARG A 84 2.06 -29.75 18.47
CA ARG A 84 1.57 -28.41 18.12
C ARG A 84 0.61 -27.92 19.19
N THR A 85 0.86 -26.73 19.74
CA THR A 85 0.06 -26.16 20.82
C THR A 85 -0.83 -25.02 20.31
N THR A 86 -0.23 -23.91 19.92
CA THR A 86 -0.94 -22.70 19.46
C THR A 86 -0.40 -22.22 18.13
N MET A 87 -1.29 -21.75 17.26
CA MET A 87 -0.90 -21.21 15.96
C MET A 87 -0.14 -19.89 16.15
N ARG A 88 0.96 -19.71 15.43
CA ARG A 88 1.72 -18.46 15.39
C ARG A 88 1.16 -17.59 14.27
N GLY A 89 0.51 -16.51 14.66
CA GLY A 89 -0.17 -15.58 13.73
C GLY A 89 -1.59 -16.02 13.40
N VAL A 90 -2.16 -15.42 12.36
CA VAL A 90 -3.51 -15.71 11.86
C VAL A 90 -3.45 -15.94 10.36
N PRO A 91 -4.27 -16.85 9.79
CA PRO A 91 -4.40 -16.98 8.34
C PRO A 91 -4.74 -15.64 7.69
N PHE A 92 -4.20 -15.39 6.50
CA PHE A 92 -4.36 -14.10 5.83
C PHE A 92 -5.83 -13.74 5.61
N GLU A 93 -6.65 -14.71 5.20
CA GLU A 93 -8.08 -14.53 4.99
C GLU A 93 -8.79 -14.15 6.29
N THR A 94 -8.41 -14.76 7.42
CA THR A 94 -8.92 -14.41 8.74
C THR A 94 -8.50 -13.00 9.15
N PHE A 95 -7.24 -12.63 8.93
CA PHE A 95 -6.75 -11.28 9.19
C PHE A 95 -7.51 -10.23 8.38
N VAL A 96 -7.70 -10.47 7.08
CA VAL A 96 -8.45 -9.55 6.20
C VAL A 96 -9.89 -9.42 6.69
N LEU A 97 -10.58 -10.53 6.94
CA LEU A 97 -11.95 -10.53 7.49
C LEU A 97 -12.01 -9.77 8.82
N GLN A 98 -11.07 -9.99 9.74
CA GLN A 98 -11.03 -9.23 10.98
C GLN A 98 -10.80 -7.73 10.73
N SER A 99 -9.87 -7.36 9.85
CA SER A 99 -9.55 -5.96 9.57
C SER A 99 -10.73 -5.17 8.98
N ILE A 100 -11.57 -5.81 8.17
CA ILE A 100 -12.75 -5.19 7.56
C ILE A 100 -14.03 -5.37 8.40
N MET A 101 -14.09 -6.38 9.28
CA MET A 101 -15.24 -6.68 10.14
C MET A 101 -15.08 -6.16 11.57
N VAL A 102 -13.95 -5.51 11.92
CA VAL A 102 -13.87 -4.68 13.12
C VAL A 102 -14.72 -3.42 12.87
N GLN A 103 -16.03 -3.61 12.99
CA GLN A 103 -16.87 -2.64 13.70
C GLN A 103 -16.16 -2.30 15.02
N PRO A 104 -16.20 -1.04 15.52
CA PRO A 104 -15.64 -0.73 16.82
C PRO A 104 -16.14 -1.79 17.80
N ALA A 105 -15.22 -2.45 18.51
CA ALA A 105 -15.58 -3.44 19.51
C ALA A 105 -16.76 -2.88 20.31
N PRO A 106 -17.88 -3.61 20.49
CA PRO A 106 -19.00 -3.10 21.26
C PRO A 106 -18.41 -2.61 22.58
N ALA A 107 -18.54 -1.30 22.83
CA ALA A 107 -17.92 -0.65 23.99
C ALA A 107 -18.24 -1.53 25.19
N LYS A 108 -17.21 -2.07 25.86
CA LYS A 108 -17.34 -3.10 26.91
C LYS A 108 -18.62 -2.82 27.69
N CYS A 109 -19.69 -3.61 27.49
CA CYS A 109 -20.96 -3.29 28.10
C CYS A 109 -20.75 -3.22 29.60
N LYS A 110 -20.85 -2.00 30.14
CA LYS A 110 -20.79 -1.78 31.59
C LYS A 110 -21.88 -2.64 32.22
N TRP A 111 -21.65 -3.11 33.43
CA TRP A 111 -22.52 -4.05 34.13
C TRP A 111 -24.02 -3.65 34.09
N LEU A 112 -24.33 -2.35 34.14
CA LEU A 112 -25.70 -1.84 33.98
C LEU A 112 -26.36 -2.15 32.62
N GLY A 113 -25.61 -2.12 31.52
CA GLY A 113 -26.14 -2.41 30.18
C GLY A 113 -26.57 -3.88 30.00
N ARG A 114 -25.86 -4.81 30.67
CA ARG A 114 -26.26 -6.23 30.72
C ARG A 114 -27.56 -6.45 31.50
N PHE A 115 -27.79 -5.65 32.54
CA PHE A 115 -28.97 -5.78 33.40
C PHE A 115 -30.26 -5.31 32.70
N LEU A 116 -30.13 -4.39 31.74
CA LEU A 116 -31.26 -3.78 31.03
C LEU A 116 -31.50 -4.35 29.62
N GLY A 117 -30.72 -5.35 29.18
CA GLY A 117 -30.90 -5.99 27.88
C GLY A 117 -30.70 -5.04 26.68
N GLN A 118 -29.93 -3.97 26.87
CA GLN A 118 -29.63 -2.96 25.84
C GLN A 118 -28.24 -3.15 25.22
N CYS A 119 -27.74 -4.39 25.30
CA CYS A 119 -26.70 -4.95 24.47
C CYS A 119 -27.33 -6.19 23.81
#